data_AF-A0A2D9DGC8-F1
#
_entry.id   AF-A0A2D9DGC8-F1
#
_cell.length_a   1.000
_cell.length_b   1.000
_cell.length_c   1.000
_cell.angle_alpha   90.00
_cell.angle_beta   90.00
_cell.angle_gamma   90.00
#
_symmetry.space_group_name_H-M   'P 1'
#
loop_
_entity.id
_entity.type
_entity.pdbx_description
1 polymer ?
#
loop_
_entity_poly.entity_id
_entity_poly.type
_entity_poly.pdbx_seq_one_letter_code
_entity_poly.pdbx_strand_id
1 'polypeptide(L)'
;MKKYEPYRNIRKGAVIFGLSLPLFALMMLSIIASLLVIIFSFSLGMIISAMLFNAFLYIGLNRTSRLLEFMQMTGAFPKMISNKKDSGIDYEKN
;
A
#
# COMPACT_ATOMS: atom_id res chain seq x y z
N MET A 1 -15.95 18.87 18.30
CA MET A 1 -15.80 17.44 17.92
C MET A 1 -14.32 17.06 17.97
N LYS A 2 -13.94 16.06 18.77
CA LYS A 2 -12.54 15.60 18.90
C LYS A 2 -12.11 14.95 17.57
N LYS A 3 -11.09 15.50 16.91
CA LYS A 3 -10.50 14.92 15.70
C LYS A 3 -9.44 13.88 16.10
N TYR A 4 -9.78 12.61 15.98
CA TYR A 4 -8.83 11.51 16.18
C TYR A 4 -8.03 11.29 14.89
N GLU A 5 -6.97 12.07 14.70
CA GLU A 5 -6.03 11.90 13.58
C GLU A 5 -5.30 10.54 13.52
N PRO A 6 -4.96 9.86 14.64
CA PRO A 6 -4.25 8.59 14.60
C PRO A 6 -5.00 7.51 13.80
N TYR A 7 -6.32 7.44 13.93
CA TYR A 7 -7.14 6.40 13.31
C TYR A 7 -7.20 6.52 11.77
N ARG A 8 -7.14 7.75 11.24
CA ARG A 8 -7.25 7.99 9.79
C ARG A 8 -5.99 7.57 9.03
N ASN A 9 -4.82 7.69 9.66
CA ASN A 9 -3.55 7.39 9.01
C ASN A 9 -3.28 5.87 8.97
N ILE A 10 -3.79 5.10 9.95
CA ILE A 10 -3.70 3.63 9.95
C ILE A 10 -4.46 3.02 8.78
N ARG A 11 -5.65 3.56 8.45
CA ARG A 11 -6.43 3.11 7.28
C ARG A 11 -5.77 3.45 5.94
N LYS A 12 -5.02 4.55 5.86
CA LYS A 12 -4.32 4.98 4.65
C LYS A 12 -3.06 4.15 4.36
N GLY A 13 -2.42 3.60 5.39
CA GLY A 13 -1.27 2.69 5.26
C GLY A 13 -1.65 1.21 5.23
N ALA A 14 -2.93 0.88 4.97
CA ALA A 14 -3.36 -0.51 4.89
C ALA A 14 -2.73 -1.19 3.66
N VAL A 15 -1.63 -1.90 3.91
CA VAL A 15 -0.98 -2.77 2.94
C VAL A 15 -1.58 -4.17 3.05
N ILE A 16 -1.92 -4.76 1.91
CA ILE A 16 -2.46 -6.11 1.82
C ILE A 16 -1.43 -6.94 1.04
N PHE A 17 -0.85 -7.95 1.69
CA PHE A 17 0.25 -8.77 1.15
C PHE A 17 1.47 -7.95 0.66
N GLY A 18 1.77 -6.85 1.33
CA GLY A 18 2.90 -5.97 0.99
C GLY A 18 2.65 -5.03 -0.19
N LEU A 19 1.43 -4.99 -0.73
CA LEU A 19 1.02 -4.07 -1.78
C LEU A 19 0.03 -3.05 -1.22
N SER A 20 0.09 -1.82 -1.73
CA SER A 20 -0.97 -0.83 -1.52
C SER A 20 -2.29 -1.32 -2.14
N LEU A 21 -3.42 -0.84 -1.61
CA LEU A 21 -4.75 -1.24 -2.08
C LEU A 21 -4.96 -1.23 -3.63
N PRO A 22 -4.52 -0.21 -4.40
CA PRO A 22 -4.67 -0.24 -5.86
C PRO A 22 -3.80 -1.29 -6.54
N LEU A 23 -2.57 -1.50 -6.07
CA LEU A 23 -1.67 -2.52 -6.57
C LEU A 23 -2.21 -3.93 -6.29
N PHE A 24 -2.80 -4.12 -5.10
CA PHE A 24 -3.49 -5.35 -4.73
C PHE A 24 -4.68 -5.62 -5.65
N ALA A 25 -5.50 -4.60 -5.96
CA ALA A 25 -6.63 -4.75 -6.88
C ALA A 25 -6.18 -5.20 -8.29
N LEU A 26 -5.06 -4.66 -8.79
CA LEU A 26 -4.48 -5.07 -10.07
C LEU A 26 -4.02 -6.54 -10.04
N MET A 27 -3.36 -6.96 -8.95
CA MET A 27 -2.99 -8.37 -8.75
C MET A 27 -4.22 -9.28 -8.75
N MET A 28 -5.28 -8.91 -8.04
CA MET A 28 -6.53 -9.67 -8.00
C MET A 28 -7.20 -9.77 -9.37
N LEU A 29 -7.18 -8.69 -10.15
CA LEU A 29 -7.69 -8.69 -11.52
C LEU A 29 -6.92 -9.67 -12.41
N SER A 30 -5.59 -9.70 -12.31
CA SER A 30 -4.74 -10.66 -13.04
C SER A 30 -5.07 -12.11 -12.68
N ILE A 31 -5.28 -12.40 -11.39
CA ILE A 31 -5.65 -13.74 -10.91
C ILE A 31 -7.00 -14.16 -11.50
N ILE A 32 -8.00 -13.29 -11.44
CA ILE A 32 -9.35 -13.58 -11.98
C ILE A 32 -9.29 -13.79 -13.50
N ALA A 33 -8.57 -12.94 -14.23
CA ALA A 33 -8.40 -13.08 -15.68
C ALA A 33 -7.70 -14.40 -16.03
N SER A 34 -6.65 -14.75 -15.29
CA SER A 34 -5.92 -16.00 -15.48
C SER A 34 -6.78 -17.22 -15.21
N LEU A 35 -7.61 -17.17 -14.17
CA LEU A 35 -8.57 -18.23 -13.86
C LEU A 35 -9.56 -18.43 -15.00
N LEU A 36 -10.12 -17.34 -15.56
CA LEU A 36 -11.01 -17.42 -16.72
C LEU A 36 -10.32 -18.11 -17.91
N VAL A 37 -9.09 -17.69 -18.23
CA VAL A 37 -8.32 -18.28 -19.33
C VAL A 37 -8.06 -19.77 -19.13
N ILE A 38 -7.72 -20.19 -17.91
CA ILE A 38 -7.47 -21.59 -17.59
C ILE A 38 -8.73 -22.44 -17.82
N ILE A 39 -9.89 -21.96 -17.34
CA ILE A 39 -11.16 -22.68 -17.47
C ILE A 39 -11.61 -22.81 -18.93
N PHE A 40 -11.36 -21.80 -19.78
CA PHE A 40 -11.73 -21.87 -21.19
C PHE A 40 -10.74 -22.65 -22.06
N SER A 41 -9.45 -22.65 -21.72
CA SER A 41 -8.41 -23.24 -22.59
C SER A 41 -8.06 -24.69 -22.25
N PHE A 42 -8.18 -25.12 -20.99
CA PHE A 42 -7.87 -26.50 -20.53
C PHE A 42 -6.51 -27.10 -20.99
N SER A 43 -5.52 -26.26 -21.30
CA SER A 43 -4.18 -26.72 -21.68
C SER A 43 -3.21 -26.62 -20.50
N LEU A 44 -2.40 -27.68 -20.29
CA LEU A 44 -1.35 -27.70 -19.28
C LEU A 44 -0.34 -26.55 -19.47
N GLY A 45 0.00 -26.22 -20.72
CA GLY A 45 0.92 -25.12 -21.02
C GLY A 45 0.37 -23.76 -20.59
N MET A 46 -0.95 -23.56 -20.74
CA MET A 46 -1.63 -22.32 -20.33
C MET A 46 -1.71 -22.19 -18.81
N ILE A 47 -1.90 -23.30 -18.09
CA ILE A 47 -1.90 -23.30 -16.62
C ILE A 47 -0.53 -22.86 -16.11
N ILE A 48 0.55 -23.48 -16.60
CA ILE A 48 1.92 -23.17 -16.17
C ILE A 48 2.28 -21.71 -16.50
N SER A 49 1.99 -21.25 -17.72
CA SER A 49 2.31 -19.88 -18.13
C SER A 49 1.52 -18.84 -17.33
N ALA A 50 0.23 -19.10 -17.05
CA ALA A 50 -0.60 -18.22 -16.23
C ALA A 50 -0.09 -18.13 -14.78
N MET A 51 0.34 -19.24 -14.19
CA MET A 51 0.92 -19.24 -12.83
C MET A 51 2.23 -18.44 -12.80
N LEU A 52 3.13 -18.68 -13.75
CA LEU A 52 4.39 -17.94 -13.85
C LEU A 52 4.14 -16.45 -14.06
N PHE A 53 3.21 -16.08 -14.94
CA PHE A 53 2.86 -14.69 -15.19
C PHE A 53 2.38 -13.98 -13.92
N ASN A 54 1.48 -14.58 -13.14
CA ASN A 54 1.04 -14.01 -11.87
C ASN A 54 2.19 -13.86 -10.86
N ALA A 55 3.11 -14.84 -10.80
CA ALA A 55 4.28 -14.76 -9.92
C ALA A 55 5.21 -13.60 -10.32
N PHE A 56 5.53 -13.47 -11.61
CA PHE A 56 6.34 -12.36 -12.11
C PHE A 56 5.68 -11.01 -11.89
N LEU A 57 4.37 -10.92 -12.14
CA LEU A 57 3.59 -9.71 -11.92
C LEU A 57 3.63 -9.31 -10.44
N TYR A 58 3.39 -10.26 -9.51
CA TYR A 58 3.48 -9.99 -8.08
C TYR A 58 4.85 -9.48 -7.64
N ILE A 59 5.94 -10.11 -8.11
CA ILE A 59 7.31 -9.68 -7.81
C ILE A 59 7.57 -8.26 -8.34
N GLY A 60 7.12 -7.99 -9.57
CA GLY A 60 7.21 -6.67 -10.20
C GLY A 60 6.49 -5.59 -9.40
N LEU A 61 5.22 -5.82 -9.05
CA LEU A 61 4.42 -4.89 -8.26
C LEU A 61 4.99 -4.68 -6.86
N ASN A 62 5.51 -5.72 -6.22
CA ASN A 62 6.12 -5.60 -4.89
C ASN A 62 7.41 -4.75 -4.94
N ARG A 63 8.22 -4.91 -6.00
CA ARG A 63 9.43 -4.10 -6.20
C ARG A 63 9.09 -2.62 -6.47
N THR A 64 8.06 -2.34 -7.25
CA THR A 64 7.60 -0.96 -7.49
C THR A 64 6.91 -0.36 -6.27
N SER A 65 6.14 -1.14 -5.50
CA SER A 65 5.51 -0.70 -4.25
C SER A 65 6.55 -0.25 -3.24
N ARG A 66 7.63 -1.02 -3.04
CA ARG A 66 8.75 -0.62 -2.16
C ARG A 66 9.38 0.70 -2.60
N LEU A 67 9.64 0.88 -3.90
CA LEU A 67 10.19 2.14 -4.42
C LEU A 67 9.23 3.32 -4.18
N LEU A 68 7.93 3.08 -4.38
CA LEU A 68 6.90 4.11 -4.20
C LEU A 68 6.71 4.48 -2.72
N GLU A 69 6.85 3.54 -1.79
CA GLU A 69 6.85 3.81 -0.35
C GLU A 69 8.04 4.68 0.07
N PHE A 70 9.25 4.42 -0.45
CA PHE A 70 10.40 5.30 -0.23
C PHE A 70 10.16 6.72 -0.78
N MET A 71 9.50 6.84 -1.93
CA MET A 71 9.15 8.12 -2.56
C MET A 71 7.97 8.84 -1.87
N GLN A 72 7.06 8.10 -1.25
CA GLN A 72 5.98 8.66 -0.42
C GLN A 72 6.50 9.08 0.96
N MET A 73 7.55 8.44 1.50
CA MET A 73 8.24 8.91 2.70
C MET A 73 9.00 10.23 2.47
N THR A 74 9.38 10.57 1.24
CA THR A 74 9.97 11.88 0.89
C THR A 74 8.93 12.95 0.56
N GLY A 75 7.65 12.58 0.39
CA GLY A 75 6.55 13.48 0.06
C GLY A 75 5.64 13.81 1.25
N ALA A 76 5.93 14.93 1.92
CA ALA A 76 4.95 15.75 2.65
C ALA A 76 4.47 15.31 4.05
N PHE A 77 5.39 15.21 5.01
CA PHE A 77 5.13 15.89 6.28
C PHE A 77 6.29 16.85 6.57
N PRO A 78 6.12 18.18 6.36
CA PRO A 78 7.07 19.11 6.95
C PRO A 78 7.05 18.89 8.47
N LYS A 79 8.23 18.70 9.08
CA LYS A 79 8.43 18.68 10.54
C LYS A 79 7.94 19.96 11.23
N MET A 80 7.54 20.98 10.45
CA MET A 80 7.19 22.35 10.83
C MET A 80 5.69 22.64 10.85
N ILE A 81 4.82 21.69 11.19
CA ILE A 81 3.50 22.03 11.74
C ILE A 81 3.37 21.38 13.12
N SER A 82 4.25 21.78 14.03
CA SER A 82 3.97 21.64 15.46
C SER A 82 3.16 22.85 15.88
N ASN A 83 1.87 22.68 16.14
CA ASN A 83 1.09 23.62 16.93
C ASN A 83 1.38 23.39 18.43
N LYS A 84 2.66 23.35 18.81
CA LYS A 84 3.00 23.68 20.18
C LYS A 84 2.69 25.17 20.28
N LYS A 85 1.55 25.49 20.91
CA LYS A 85 1.40 26.83 21.46
C LYS A 85 2.62 27.06 22.32
N ASP A 86 3.36 28.12 22.02
CA ASP A 86 4.26 28.74 22.96
C ASP A 86 3.39 29.35 24.07
N SER A 87 2.73 28.50 24.83
CA SER A 87 2.11 28.90 26.08
C SER A 87 3.29 29.12 26.99
N GLY A 88 3.73 30.38 27.11
CA GLY A 88 4.75 30.85 28.06
C GLY A 88 4.31 30.68 29.52
N ILE A 89 3.79 29.49 29.82
CA ILE A 89 3.40 29.02 31.13
C ILE A 89 4.58 28.18 31.58
N ASP A 90 5.41 28.83 32.39
CA ASP A 90 6.46 28.20 33.17
C ASP A 90 5.76 27.37 34.25
N TYR A 91 5.73 26.04 34.09
CA TYR A 91 5.09 25.13 35.04
C TYR A 91 5.92 24.92 36.31
N GLU A 92 7.01 25.67 36.48
CA GLU A 92 7.81 25.69 37.70
C GLU A 92 7.83 27.09 38.31
N LYS A 93 6.84 27.38 39.15
CA LYS A 93 7.02 28.37 40.21
C LYS A 93 6.38 27.85 41.49
N ASN A 94 7.27 27.56 42.45
CA ASN A 94 7.08 27.14 43.85
C ASN A 94 5.65 27.12 44.38
#